data_AF-A0AA37BQ72-F1
#
_entry.id   AF-A0AA37BQ72-F1
#
_cell.length_a   1.000
_cell.length_b   1.000
_cell.length_c   1.000
_cell.angle_alpha   90.00
_cell.angle_beta   90.00
_cell.angle_gamma   90.00
#
_symmetry.space_group_name_H-M   'P 1'
#
loop_
_entity.id
_entity.type
_entity.pdbx_description
1 polymer ?
#
loop_
_entity_poly.entity_id
_entity_poly.type
_entity_poly.pdbx_seq_one_letter_code
_entity_poly.pdbx_strand_id
1 'polypeptide(L)'
;MYISAPDGIIRIARLILPEAKGDALERQGFNSFGQREALRILQMLADLGWIEVSAGMDEIVHVRPTDAGLRIFQRGLTDDFLKEKGEIYRIITSLLTFGEDDDEYYQLHLDLANYHVKSGNYNRAMEIIGAIMKPLEQRSDRRRIAQAHILYGNCNLYRSECSFAEIHFRKALEISEGSENHDLMARALQGIAICRSTQEDFSSALEYFRRARDEFERAGDSEGAHTADLNIAYLYSYIGKIDKFYEYNNRAEEYFLETGNEERRLQAIINEASVRISVGDYEIARSICLEAIRISRDIGNIRWEILSKVNLAHSYIFTGEPGKALDLIREIGEYYRKNLNFEGMAIYEELSALYMISVDRLDLAKEHISSLERLCEKRRMGAILRDAYAYITRALSIYNYKDNTILELQSKFIRNLTEQFPELSR
;
A
#
# COMPACT_ATOMS: atom_id res chain seq x y z
N MET A 1 0.31 -33.06 -20.93
CA MET A 1 0.08 -31.60 -20.97
C MET A 1 0.42 -31.04 -22.33
N TYR A 2 -0.53 -30.34 -22.97
CA TYR A 2 -0.36 -29.72 -24.30
C TYR A 2 -0.55 -28.20 -24.21
N ILE A 3 0.35 -27.43 -24.81
CA ILE A 3 0.31 -25.96 -24.84
C ILE A 3 -0.30 -25.52 -26.17
N SER A 4 -1.50 -24.94 -26.08
CA SER A 4 -2.20 -24.30 -27.18
C SER A 4 -1.90 -22.79 -27.15
N ALA A 5 -0.91 -22.37 -27.94
CA ALA A 5 -0.48 -20.98 -28.05
C ALA A 5 -0.46 -20.53 -29.52
N PRO A 6 -0.96 -19.33 -29.86
CA PRO A 6 -0.80 -18.75 -31.19
C PRO A 6 0.68 -18.60 -31.57
N ASP A 7 1.01 -18.72 -32.86
CA ASP A 7 2.40 -18.57 -33.36
C ASP A 7 3.05 -17.26 -32.95
N GLY A 8 2.26 -16.19 -32.81
CA GLY A 8 2.74 -14.88 -32.38
C GLY A 8 3.34 -14.87 -30.98
N ILE A 9 2.96 -15.81 -30.11
CA ILE A 9 3.50 -15.90 -28.74
C ILE A 9 4.98 -16.26 -28.74
N ILE A 10 5.44 -17.09 -29.69
CA ILE A 10 6.86 -17.43 -29.82
C ILE A 10 7.68 -16.17 -30.16
N ARG A 11 7.15 -15.32 -31.06
CA ARG A 11 7.80 -14.05 -31.40
C ARG A 11 7.88 -13.09 -30.21
N ILE A 12 6.82 -13.02 -29.40
CA ILE A 12 6.83 -12.23 -28.17
C ILE A 12 7.84 -12.82 -27.16
N ALA A 13 7.86 -14.14 -26.97
CA ALA A 13 8.79 -14.83 -26.08
C ALA A 13 10.26 -14.53 -26.44
N ARG A 14 10.57 -14.42 -27.74
CA ARG A 14 11.91 -14.08 -28.22
C ARG A 14 12.43 -12.74 -27.70
N LEU A 15 11.55 -11.80 -27.32
CA LEU A 15 11.94 -10.48 -26.81
C LEU A 15 12.50 -10.50 -25.38
N ILE A 16 12.33 -11.62 -24.65
CA ILE A 16 12.86 -11.78 -23.29
C ILE A 16 13.90 -12.89 -23.19
N LEU A 17 14.02 -13.74 -24.21
CA LEU A 17 14.90 -14.89 -24.20
C LEU A 17 16.32 -14.55 -24.67
N PRO A 18 17.35 -15.15 -24.06
CA PRO A 18 18.68 -15.20 -24.64
C PRO A 18 18.63 -15.79 -26.06
N GLU A 19 19.47 -15.29 -26.97
CA GLU A 19 19.45 -15.60 -28.41
C GLU A 19 19.37 -17.12 -28.68
N ALA A 20 20.26 -17.90 -28.07
CA ALA A 20 20.29 -19.35 -28.24
C ALA A 20 18.99 -20.05 -27.79
N LYS A 21 18.38 -19.59 -26.70
CA LYS A 21 17.09 -20.13 -26.21
C LYS A 21 15.94 -19.71 -27.12
N GLY A 22 15.95 -18.48 -27.62
CA GLY A 22 14.97 -17.98 -28.59
C GLY A 22 14.97 -18.79 -29.89
N ASP A 23 16.15 -19.06 -30.45
CA ASP A 23 16.31 -19.87 -31.66
C ASP A 23 15.86 -21.32 -31.48
N ALA A 24 16.11 -21.88 -30.30
CA ALA A 24 15.66 -23.23 -29.98
C ALA A 24 14.13 -23.27 -29.82
N LEU A 25 13.52 -22.28 -29.16
CA LEU A 25 12.06 -22.22 -28.99
C LEU A 25 11.34 -22.02 -30.32
N GLU A 26 11.87 -21.18 -31.22
CA GLU A 26 11.28 -20.96 -32.54
C GLU A 26 11.30 -22.21 -33.41
N ARG A 27 12.38 -23.00 -33.33
CA ARG A 27 12.50 -24.26 -34.09
C ARG A 27 11.61 -25.38 -33.55
N GLN A 28 11.44 -25.46 -32.23
CA GLN A 28 10.81 -26.60 -31.57
C GLN A 28 9.34 -26.36 -31.20
N GLY A 29 8.96 -25.11 -30.94
CA GLY A 29 7.69 -24.73 -30.34
C GLY A 29 7.56 -25.15 -28.87
N PHE A 30 6.60 -24.57 -28.15
CA PHE A 30 6.43 -24.77 -26.70
C PHE A 30 6.24 -26.24 -26.27
N ASN A 31 5.61 -27.06 -27.11
CA ASN A 31 5.33 -28.47 -26.78
C ASN A 31 6.58 -29.37 -26.82
N SER A 32 7.61 -28.98 -27.58
CA SER A 32 8.84 -29.78 -27.75
C SER A 32 10.07 -29.15 -27.11
N PHE A 33 9.96 -27.90 -26.62
CA PHE A 33 11.05 -27.15 -25.97
C PHE A 33 11.40 -27.63 -24.55
N GLY A 34 10.60 -28.53 -23.99
CA GLY A 34 10.70 -29.00 -22.61
C GLY A 34 9.64 -28.34 -21.72
N GLN A 35 8.83 -29.17 -21.07
CA GLN A 35 7.60 -28.72 -20.39
C GLN A 35 7.88 -27.70 -19.27
N ARG A 36 8.87 -27.95 -18.41
CA ARG A 36 9.21 -27.05 -17.29
C ARG A 36 9.68 -25.68 -17.78
N GLU A 37 10.57 -25.65 -18.77
CA GLU A 37 11.11 -24.40 -19.33
C GLU A 37 10.02 -23.63 -20.09
N ALA A 38 9.20 -24.32 -20.89
CA ALA A 38 8.06 -23.73 -21.60
C ALA A 38 7.08 -23.05 -20.65
N LEU A 39 6.69 -23.72 -19.55
CA LEU A 39 5.79 -23.13 -18.55
C LEU A 39 6.43 -21.97 -17.81
N ARG A 40 7.73 -22.04 -17.50
CA ARG A 40 8.47 -20.93 -16.90
C ARG A 40 8.44 -19.69 -17.78
N ILE A 41 8.67 -19.84 -19.09
CA ILE A 41 8.62 -18.73 -20.05
C ILE A 41 7.22 -18.14 -20.14
N LEU A 42 6.20 -18.99 -20.25
CA LEU A 42 4.80 -18.53 -20.30
C LEU A 42 4.41 -17.79 -19.02
N GLN A 43 4.82 -18.28 -17.86
CA GLN A 43 4.55 -17.59 -16.60
C GLN A 43 5.22 -16.22 -16.53
N MET A 44 6.46 -16.08 -17.01
CA MET A 44 7.16 -14.78 -17.06
C MET A 44 6.49 -13.80 -18.04
N LEU A 45 6.01 -14.28 -19.19
CA LEU A 45 5.22 -13.46 -20.11
C LEU A 45 3.88 -13.02 -19.49
N ALA A 46 3.29 -13.87 -18.64
CA ALA A 46 2.09 -13.53 -17.89
C ALA A 46 2.38 -12.52 -16.77
N ASP A 47 3.51 -12.65 -16.08
CA ASP A 47 3.95 -11.69 -15.05
C ASP A 47 4.21 -10.29 -15.67
N LEU A 48 4.67 -10.24 -16.93
CA LEU A 48 4.76 -9.01 -17.73
C LEU A 48 3.40 -8.46 -18.19
N GLY A 49 2.32 -9.24 -18.03
CA GLY A 49 0.98 -8.91 -18.51
C GLY A 49 0.84 -8.95 -20.04
N TRP A 50 1.73 -9.66 -20.74
CA TRP A 50 1.72 -9.76 -22.20
C TRP A 50 0.83 -10.89 -22.70
N ILE A 51 0.64 -11.91 -21.87
CA ILE A 51 -0.24 -13.04 -22.17
C ILE A 51 -1.10 -13.38 -20.96
N GLU A 52 -2.19 -14.06 -21.23
CA GLU A 52 -2.99 -14.78 -20.25
C GLU A 52 -2.77 -16.28 -20.46
N VAL A 53 -2.57 -16.98 -19.35
CA VAL A 53 -2.39 -18.44 -19.32
C VAL A 53 -3.55 -19.01 -18.52
N SER A 54 -4.27 -19.96 -19.10
CA SER A 54 -5.34 -20.69 -18.41
C SER A 54 -5.21 -22.19 -18.59
N ALA A 55 -5.54 -22.94 -17.54
CA ALA A 55 -5.64 -24.39 -17.60
C ALA A 55 -7.03 -24.77 -18.14
N GLY A 56 -7.06 -25.51 -19.23
CA GLY A 56 -8.24 -26.16 -19.78
C GLY A 56 -8.44 -27.55 -19.17
N MET A 57 -9.56 -28.19 -19.54
CA MET A 57 -9.76 -29.62 -19.30
C MET A 57 -8.70 -30.41 -20.09
N ASP A 58 -8.38 -31.62 -19.62
CA ASP A 58 -7.46 -32.56 -20.29
C ASP A 58 -5.98 -32.12 -20.40
N GLU A 59 -5.46 -31.46 -19.36
CA GLU A 59 -4.06 -30.99 -19.29
C GLU A 59 -3.66 -30.03 -20.44
N ILE A 60 -4.62 -29.35 -21.05
CA ILE A 60 -4.34 -28.33 -22.07
C ILE A 60 -4.08 -27.00 -21.38
N VAL A 61 -2.97 -26.33 -21.71
CA VAL A 61 -2.75 -24.94 -21.34
C VAL A 61 -3.05 -24.05 -22.52
N HIS A 62 -4.03 -23.18 -22.35
CA HIS A 62 -4.41 -22.19 -23.33
C HIS A 62 -3.66 -20.89 -23.05
N VAL A 63 -3.07 -20.35 -24.11
CA VAL A 63 -2.34 -19.08 -24.06
C VAL A 63 -3.00 -18.09 -25.00
N ARG A 64 -3.27 -16.88 -24.51
CA ARG A 64 -3.84 -15.79 -25.31
C ARG A 64 -3.03 -14.51 -25.11
N PRO A 65 -2.77 -13.70 -26.16
CA PRO A 65 -2.14 -12.40 -25.98
C PRO A 65 -3.12 -11.40 -25.33
N THR A 66 -2.61 -10.55 -24.45
CA THR A 66 -3.35 -9.37 -23.97
C THR A 66 -3.27 -8.23 -24.99
N ASP A 67 -4.01 -7.14 -24.78
CA ASP A 67 -3.87 -5.92 -25.59
C ASP A 67 -2.43 -5.38 -25.58
N ALA A 68 -1.74 -5.48 -24.44
CA ALA A 68 -0.33 -5.12 -24.33
C ALA A 68 0.54 -6.06 -25.17
N GLY A 69 0.32 -7.38 -25.08
CA GLY A 69 1.02 -8.37 -25.91
C GLY A 69 0.81 -8.17 -27.40
N LEU A 70 -0.41 -7.83 -27.82
CA LEU A 70 -0.72 -7.51 -29.22
C LEU A 70 -0.01 -6.25 -29.70
N ARG A 71 0.02 -5.19 -28.87
CA ARG A 71 0.79 -3.97 -29.19
C ARG A 71 2.29 -4.26 -29.34
N ILE A 72 2.85 -5.08 -28.45
CA ILE A 72 4.26 -5.49 -28.50
C ILE A 72 4.53 -6.34 -29.73
N PHE A 73 3.64 -7.27 -30.08
CA PHE A 73 3.76 -8.05 -31.30
C PHE A 73 3.78 -7.17 -32.57
N GLN A 74 2.96 -6.11 -32.59
CA GLN A 74 2.84 -5.22 -33.75
C GLN A 74 3.96 -4.18 -33.85
N ARG A 75 4.43 -3.65 -32.71
CA ARG A 75 5.32 -2.47 -32.66
C ARG A 75 6.69 -2.73 -32.03
N GLY A 76 6.90 -3.91 -31.44
CA GLY A 76 8.09 -4.22 -30.65
C GLY A 76 8.08 -3.57 -29.26
N LEU A 77 9.21 -3.68 -28.56
CA LEU A 77 9.46 -3.00 -27.30
C LEU A 77 9.75 -1.52 -27.58
N THR A 78 8.91 -0.64 -27.04
CA THR A 78 9.07 0.81 -27.15
C THR A 78 9.64 1.38 -25.86
N ASP A 79 10.26 2.57 -25.93
CA ASP A 79 10.81 3.24 -24.75
C ASP A 79 9.74 3.51 -23.69
N ASP A 80 8.52 3.83 -24.10
CA ASP A 80 7.40 4.06 -23.18
C ASP A 80 7.03 2.79 -22.41
N PHE A 81 7.06 1.63 -23.08
CA PHE A 81 6.86 0.34 -22.41
C PHE A 81 7.96 0.08 -21.37
N LEU A 82 9.22 0.34 -21.73
CA LEU A 82 10.35 0.15 -20.82
C LEU A 82 10.33 1.15 -19.66
N LYS A 83 9.77 2.35 -19.83
CA LYS A 83 9.54 3.28 -18.72
C LYS A 83 8.50 2.72 -17.74
N GLU A 84 7.43 2.11 -18.22
CA GLU A 84 6.34 1.60 -17.37
C GLU A 84 6.71 0.25 -16.70
N LYS A 85 7.34 -0.66 -17.44
CA LYS A 85 7.58 -2.06 -17.02
C LYS A 85 9.06 -2.43 -16.95
N GLY A 86 9.96 -1.45 -17.00
CA GLY A 86 11.41 -1.69 -17.07
C GLY A 86 11.99 -2.41 -15.86
N GLU A 87 11.44 -2.22 -14.66
CA GLU A 87 11.87 -2.96 -13.47
C GLU A 87 11.59 -4.46 -13.62
N ILE A 88 10.31 -4.84 -13.79
CA ILE A 88 9.93 -6.25 -13.94
C ILE A 88 10.56 -6.89 -15.19
N TYR A 89 10.66 -6.15 -16.29
CA TYR A 89 11.33 -6.64 -17.50
C TYR A 89 12.79 -7.00 -17.25
N ARG A 90 13.55 -6.15 -16.54
CA ARG A 90 14.95 -6.44 -16.16
C ARG A 90 15.07 -7.64 -15.23
N ILE A 91 14.18 -7.76 -14.24
CA ILE A 91 14.16 -8.90 -13.33
C ILE A 91 13.92 -10.21 -14.12
N ILE A 92 12.91 -10.23 -14.98
CA ILE A 92 12.52 -11.42 -15.76
C ILE A 92 13.60 -11.83 -16.76
N THR A 93 14.16 -10.88 -17.49
CA THR A 93 15.25 -11.16 -18.44
C THR A 93 16.50 -11.69 -17.73
N SER A 94 16.81 -11.18 -16.54
CA SER A 94 17.89 -11.72 -15.70
C SER A 94 17.56 -13.11 -15.16
N LEU A 95 16.32 -13.37 -14.76
CA LEU A 95 15.91 -14.71 -14.33
C LEU A 95 16.07 -15.75 -15.45
N LEU A 96 15.94 -15.37 -16.71
CA LEU A 96 16.12 -16.28 -17.83
C LEU A 96 17.59 -16.65 -18.11
N THR A 97 18.54 -15.89 -17.57
CA THR A 97 19.98 -16.18 -17.65
C THR A 97 20.47 -17.07 -16.52
N PHE A 98 19.87 -16.97 -15.33
CA PHE A 98 20.28 -17.72 -14.13
C PHE A 98 19.39 -18.96 -13.86
N GLY A 99 20.01 -20.03 -13.38
CA GLY A 99 19.38 -21.28 -12.93
C GLY A 99 19.37 -21.42 -11.40
N GLU A 100 18.70 -22.45 -10.89
CA GLU A 100 18.54 -22.70 -9.44
C GLU A 100 19.88 -22.92 -8.70
N ASP A 101 20.94 -23.23 -9.42
CA ASP A 101 22.28 -23.40 -8.87
C ASP A 101 22.97 -22.05 -8.59
N ASP A 102 22.60 -21.00 -9.31
CA ASP A 102 23.17 -19.66 -9.19
C ASP A 102 22.61 -18.94 -7.96
N ASP A 103 23.48 -18.25 -7.22
CA ASP A 103 23.05 -17.54 -6.01
C ASP A 103 22.11 -16.37 -6.35
N GLU A 104 22.33 -15.69 -7.49
CA GLU A 104 21.50 -14.59 -7.99
C GLU A 104 20.04 -15.01 -8.25
N TYR A 105 19.80 -16.30 -8.54
CA TYR A 105 18.47 -16.82 -8.87
C TYR A 105 17.46 -16.52 -7.76
N TYR A 106 17.81 -16.80 -6.50
CA TYR A 106 16.87 -16.62 -5.39
C TYR A 106 16.64 -15.14 -5.07
N GLN A 107 17.68 -14.31 -5.21
CA GLN A 107 17.53 -12.87 -5.01
C GLN A 107 16.57 -12.29 -6.06
N LEU A 108 16.72 -12.66 -7.33
CA LEU A 108 15.83 -12.21 -8.40
C LEU A 108 14.38 -12.68 -8.21
N HIS A 109 14.14 -13.85 -7.62
CA HIS A 109 12.79 -14.28 -7.25
C HIS A 109 12.20 -13.44 -6.11
N LEU A 110 13.01 -13.06 -5.11
CA LEU A 110 12.58 -12.14 -4.07
C LEU A 110 12.27 -10.75 -4.63
N ASP A 111 13.08 -10.27 -5.57
CA ASP A 111 12.85 -8.99 -6.25
C ASP A 111 11.56 -9.02 -7.09
N LEU A 112 11.32 -10.13 -7.81
CA LEU A 112 10.06 -10.34 -8.54
C LEU A 112 8.86 -10.40 -7.60
N ALA A 113 8.97 -11.13 -6.49
CA ALA A 113 7.92 -11.18 -5.48
C ALA A 113 7.64 -9.78 -4.90
N ASN A 114 8.68 -9.00 -4.59
CA ASN A 114 8.54 -7.64 -4.11
C ASN A 114 7.87 -6.71 -5.14
N TYR A 115 8.18 -6.85 -6.43
CA TYR A 115 7.47 -6.15 -7.50
C TYR A 115 5.98 -6.50 -7.49
N HIS A 116 5.62 -7.79 -7.33
CA HIS A 116 4.23 -8.20 -7.22
C HIS A 116 3.54 -7.69 -5.95
N VAL A 117 4.26 -7.61 -4.81
CA VAL A 117 3.75 -6.96 -3.59
C VAL A 117 3.39 -5.51 -3.88
N LYS A 118 4.32 -4.73 -4.44
CA LYS A 118 4.09 -3.32 -4.78
C LYS A 118 2.96 -3.12 -5.80
N SER A 119 2.80 -4.08 -6.71
CA SER A 119 1.75 -4.06 -7.75
C SER A 119 0.39 -4.58 -7.27
N GLY A 120 0.25 -4.97 -6.00
CA GLY A 120 -1.00 -5.50 -5.44
C GLY A 120 -1.29 -6.97 -5.78
N ASN A 121 -0.37 -7.65 -6.45
CA ASN A 121 -0.50 -9.06 -6.88
C ASN A 121 -0.02 -10.01 -5.78
N TYR A 122 -0.62 -9.91 -4.59
CA TYR A 122 -0.14 -10.61 -3.38
C TYR A 122 -0.11 -12.14 -3.52
N ASN A 123 -1.10 -12.73 -4.18
CA ASN A 123 -1.13 -14.19 -4.40
C ASN A 123 0.07 -14.64 -5.22
N ARG A 124 0.39 -13.92 -6.30
CA ARG A 124 1.54 -14.23 -7.15
C ARG A 124 2.86 -14.06 -6.40
N ALA A 125 3.00 -13.01 -5.59
CA ALA A 125 4.15 -12.84 -4.72
C ALA A 125 4.31 -14.03 -3.76
N MET A 126 3.22 -14.46 -3.11
CA MET A 126 3.22 -15.60 -2.18
C MET A 126 3.56 -16.93 -2.86
N GLU A 127 3.12 -17.15 -4.10
CA GLU A 127 3.50 -18.32 -4.90
C GLU A 127 5.00 -18.35 -5.21
N ILE A 128 5.55 -17.21 -5.65
CA ILE A 128 6.98 -17.07 -5.96
C ILE A 128 7.81 -17.36 -4.71
N ILE A 129 7.45 -16.76 -3.57
CA ILE A 129 8.15 -17.00 -2.30
C ILE A 129 8.04 -18.47 -1.88
N GLY A 130 6.86 -19.08 -2.04
CA GLY A 130 6.64 -20.49 -1.70
C GLY A 130 7.50 -21.44 -2.54
N ALA A 131 7.73 -21.11 -3.81
CA ALA A 131 8.56 -21.91 -4.70
C ALA A 131 10.05 -21.92 -4.31
N ILE A 132 10.55 -20.82 -3.73
CA ILE A 132 11.97 -20.69 -3.34
C ILE A 132 12.26 -21.07 -1.88
N MET A 133 11.24 -21.15 -1.02
CA MET A 133 11.45 -21.35 0.43
C MET A 133 12.20 -22.65 0.76
N LYS A 134 11.72 -23.79 0.24
CA LYS A 134 12.34 -25.09 0.52
C LYS A 134 13.80 -25.19 0.03
N PRO A 135 14.15 -24.75 -1.19
CA PRO A 135 15.55 -24.66 -1.59
C PRO A 135 16.40 -23.76 -0.69
N LEU A 136 15.88 -22.60 -0.26
CA LEU A 136 16.60 -21.70 0.65
C LEU A 136 16.85 -22.33 2.02
N GLU A 137 15.87 -23.06 2.57
CA GLU A 137 16.01 -23.82 3.82
C GLU A 137 17.09 -24.89 3.70
N GLN A 138 17.12 -25.63 2.58
CA GLN A 138 18.15 -26.64 2.31
C GLN A 138 19.56 -26.05 2.22
N ARG A 139 19.68 -24.84 1.65
CA ARG A 139 20.93 -24.07 1.58
C ARG A 139 21.28 -23.37 2.89
N SER A 140 20.37 -23.37 3.88
CA SER A 140 20.51 -22.63 5.14
C SER A 140 20.75 -21.12 4.94
N ASP A 141 20.17 -20.54 3.88
CA ASP A 141 20.32 -19.11 3.54
C ASP A 141 19.42 -18.24 4.41
N ARG A 142 19.87 -18.00 5.65
CA ARG A 142 19.11 -17.23 6.66
C ARG A 142 18.69 -15.85 6.16
N ARG A 143 19.55 -15.16 5.41
CA ARG A 143 19.28 -13.81 4.90
C ARG A 143 18.06 -13.82 3.97
N ARG A 144 18.06 -14.69 2.96
CA ARG A 144 16.95 -14.74 1.99
C ARG A 144 15.67 -15.33 2.59
N ILE A 145 15.77 -16.23 3.56
CA ILE A 145 14.60 -16.72 4.31
C ILE A 145 13.95 -15.58 5.12
N ALA A 146 14.75 -14.74 5.79
CA ALA A 146 14.23 -13.57 6.49
C ALA A 146 13.56 -12.57 5.53
N GLN A 147 14.18 -12.28 4.39
CA GLN A 147 13.58 -11.43 3.34
C GLN A 147 12.26 -12.00 2.82
N ALA A 148 12.20 -13.31 2.54
CA ALA A 148 10.99 -14.02 2.13
C ALA A 148 9.86 -13.87 3.17
N HIS A 149 10.20 -13.98 4.46
CA HIS A 149 9.23 -13.76 5.53
C HIS A 149 8.77 -12.31 5.65
N ILE A 150 9.64 -11.31 5.44
CA ILE A 150 9.21 -9.90 5.36
C ILE A 150 8.21 -9.70 4.21
N LEU A 151 8.48 -10.28 3.03
CA LEU A 151 7.56 -10.18 1.90
C LEU A 151 6.23 -10.90 2.14
N TYR A 152 6.24 -12.08 2.76
CA TYR A 152 5.00 -12.74 3.22
C TYR A 152 4.24 -11.87 4.22
N GLY A 153 4.96 -11.25 5.17
CA GLY A 153 4.39 -10.31 6.12
C GLY A 153 3.68 -9.15 5.42
N ASN A 154 4.36 -8.52 4.45
CA ASN A 154 3.80 -7.43 3.64
C ASN A 154 2.56 -7.87 2.84
N CYS A 155 2.59 -9.05 2.19
CA CYS A 155 1.42 -9.60 1.48
C CYS A 155 0.19 -9.69 2.41
N ASN A 156 0.37 -10.24 3.61
CA ASN A 156 -0.72 -10.39 4.57
C ASN A 156 -1.15 -9.05 5.15
N LEU A 157 -0.22 -8.14 5.41
CA LEU A 157 -0.51 -6.79 5.89
C LEU A 157 -1.41 -6.03 4.90
N TYR A 158 -1.06 -6.04 3.61
CA TYR A 158 -1.86 -5.39 2.58
C TYR A 158 -3.20 -6.10 2.28
N ARG A 159 -3.36 -7.35 2.71
CA ARG A 159 -4.64 -8.07 2.73
C ARG A 159 -5.45 -7.80 4.01
N SER A 160 -4.98 -6.90 4.87
CA SER A 160 -5.57 -6.59 6.18
C SER A 160 -5.56 -7.80 7.15
N GLU A 161 -4.67 -8.77 6.93
CA GLU A 161 -4.51 -9.98 7.73
C GLU A 161 -3.37 -9.79 8.75
N CYS A 162 -3.50 -8.79 9.63
CA CYS A 162 -2.42 -8.37 10.55
C CYS A 162 -1.90 -9.51 11.44
N SER A 163 -2.75 -10.42 11.90
CA SER A 163 -2.31 -11.55 12.73
C SER A 163 -1.38 -12.50 11.98
N PHE A 164 -1.63 -12.76 10.69
CA PHE A 164 -0.76 -13.58 9.85
C PHE A 164 0.50 -12.82 9.45
N ALA A 165 0.38 -11.52 9.18
CA ALA A 165 1.52 -10.65 8.89
C ALA A 165 2.53 -10.64 10.05
N GLU A 166 2.05 -10.45 11.29
CA GLU A 166 2.90 -10.41 12.47
C GLU A 166 3.66 -11.71 12.71
N ILE A 167 3.04 -12.88 12.45
CA ILE A 167 3.74 -14.18 12.55
C ILE A 167 4.97 -14.20 11.63
N HIS A 168 4.81 -13.74 10.39
CA HIS A 168 5.89 -13.71 9.42
C HIS A 168 6.97 -12.66 9.77
N PHE A 169 6.57 -11.46 10.21
CA PHE A 169 7.55 -10.48 10.67
C PHE A 169 8.32 -10.94 11.89
N ARG A 170 7.70 -11.64 12.85
CA ARG A 170 8.40 -12.22 14.00
C ARG A 170 9.40 -13.29 13.60
N LYS A 171 9.06 -14.17 12.64
CA LYS A 171 10.01 -15.13 12.08
C LYS A 171 11.20 -14.44 11.41
N ALA A 172 10.93 -13.40 10.61
CA ALA A 172 12.01 -12.62 10.00
C ALA A 172 12.90 -11.95 11.05
N LEU A 173 12.32 -11.40 12.12
CA LEU A 173 13.06 -10.79 13.22
C LEU A 173 13.97 -11.80 13.91
N GLU A 174 13.45 -12.96 14.31
CA GLU A 174 14.22 -14.02 14.97
C GLU A 174 15.42 -14.49 14.12
N ILE A 175 15.21 -14.69 12.82
CA ILE A 175 16.27 -15.10 11.89
C ILE A 175 17.32 -13.98 11.71
N SER A 176 16.87 -12.72 11.65
CA SER A 176 17.74 -11.56 11.46
C SER A 176 18.56 -11.25 12.71
N GLU A 177 17.98 -11.41 13.90
CA GLU A 177 18.68 -11.33 15.19
C GLU A 177 19.80 -12.39 15.26
N GLY A 178 19.50 -13.64 14.89
CA GLY A 178 20.48 -14.72 14.85
C GLY A 178 21.56 -14.60 13.76
N SER A 179 21.49 -13.57 12.90
CA SER A 179 22.48 -13.26 11.87
C SER A 179 23.02 -11.83 11.94
N GLU A 180 22.68 -11.08 13.00
CA GLU A 180 23.06 -9.67 13.22
C GLU A 180 22.78 -8.76 12.00
N ASN A 181 21.71 -9.05 11.27
CA ASN A 181 21.32 -8.26 10.09
C ASN A 181 20.38 -7.12 10.48
N HIS A 182 20.97 -5.97 10.83
CA HIS A 182 20.26 -4.79 11.31
C HIS A 182 19.19 -4.25 10.34
N ASP A 183 19.44 -4.28 9.01
CA ASP A 183 18.43 -3.83 8.01
C ASP A 183 17.18 -4.73 8.05
N LEU A 184 17.35 -6.05 8.06
CA LEU A 184 16.23 -6.98 8.10
C LEU A 184 15.52 -6.97 9.46
N MET A 185 16.26 -6.79 10.55
CA MET A 185 15.68 -6.56 11.88
C MET A 185 14.78 -5.32 11.88
N ALA A 186 15.29 -4.19 11.36
CA ALA A 186 14.56 -2.94 11.29
C ALA A 186 13.25 -3.07 10.47
N ARG A 187 13.32 -3.68 9.28
CA ARG A 187 12.15 -3.92 8.43
C ARG A 187 11.12 -4.84 9.09
N ALA A 188 11.58 -5.89 9.78
CA ALA A 188 10.69 -6.80 10.51
C ALA A 188 10.02 -6.10 11.70
N LEU A 189 10.78 -5.32 12.49
CA LEU A 189 10.26 -4.53 13.61
C LEU A 189 9.24 -3.49 13.13
N GLN A 190 9.51 -2.83 12.01
CA GLN A 190 8.59 -1.89 11.38
C GLN A 190 7.28 -2.58 10.99
N GLY A 191 7.35 -3.77 10.39
CA GLY A 191 6.17 -4.58 10.05
C GLY A 191 5.33 -4.93 11.28
N ILE A 192 5.98 -5.37 12.37
CA ILE A 192 5.30 -5.64 13.66
C ILE A 192 4.65 -4.36 14.21
N ALA A 193 5.36 -3.23 14.18
CA ALA A 193 4.85 -1.96 14.66
C ALA A 193 3.58 -1.53 13.91
N ILE A 194 3.56 -1.69 12.58
CA ILE A 194 2.36 -1.40 11.78
C ILE A 194 1.21 -2.34 12.16
N CYS A 195 1.46 -3.65 12.31
CA CYS A 195 0.42 -4.58 12.78
C CYS A 195 -0.16 -4.17 14.14
N ARG A 196 0.70 -3.77 15.08
CA ARG A 196 0.29 -3.30 16.41
C ARG A 196 -0.48 -1.98 16.35
N SER A 197 -0.06 -1.05 15.49
CA SER A 197 -0.79 0.19 15.22
C SER A 197 -2.19 -0.07 14.66
N THR A 198 -2.34 -1.01 13.72
CA THR A 198 -3.65 -1.39 13.16
C THR A 198 -4.55 -2.07 14.19
N GLN A 199 -3.95 -2.75 15.18
CA GLN A 199 -4.64 -3.30 16.34
C GLN A 199 -4.86 -2.27 17.46
N GLU A 200 -4.51 -1.00 17.21
CA GLU A 200 -4.63 0.12 18.16
C GLU A 200 -3.81 -0.03 19.45
N ASP A 201 -2.85 -0.96 19.46
CA ASP A 201 -1.82 -1.09 20.50
C ASP A 201 -0.70 -0.08 20.24
N PHE A 202 -1.02 1.20 20.40
CA PHE A 202 -0.12 2.32 20.10
C PHE A 202 1.13 2.33 20.98
N SER A 203 1.04 1.79 22.21
CA SER A 203 2.17 1.70 23.13
C SER A 203 3.22 0.74 22.60
N SER A 204 2.82 -0.49 22.25
CA SER A 204 3.74 -1.46 21.65
C SER A 204 4.21 -1.00 20.27
N ALA A 205 3.33 -0.40 19.46
CA ALA A 205 3.70 0.11 18.15
C ALA A 205 4.80 1.19 18.24
N LEU A 206 4.70 2.13 19.19
CA LEU A 206 5.74 3.13 19.44
C LEU A 206 7.07 2.50 19.87
N GLU A 207 7.04 1.48 20.73
CA GLU A 207 8.26 0.76 21.13
C GLU A 207 8.92 0.09 19.92
N TYR A 208 8.15 -0.64 19.12
CA TYR A 208 8.66 -1.33 17.94
C TYR A 208 9.17 -0.36 16.86
N PHE A 209 8.50 0.77 16.62
CA PHE A 209 9.01 1.78 15.68
C PHE A 209 10.31 2.43 16.15
N ARG A 210 10.46 2.72 17.46
CA ARG A 210 11.73 3.23 18.00
C ARG A 210 12.85 2.22 17.84
N ARG A 211 12.58 0.94 18.16
CA ARG A 211 13.56 -0.12 17.91
C ARG A 211 13.91 -0.25 16.44
N ALA A 212 12.91 -0.20 15.54
CA ALA A 212 13.15 -0.23 14.09
C ALA A 212 14.04 0.93 13.64
N ARG A 213 13.77 2.15 14.13
CA ARG A 213 14.58 3.34 13.88
C ARG A 213 16.04 3.14 14.30
N ASP A 214 16.28 2.65 15.51
CA ASP A 214 17.64 2.41 16.02
C ASP A 214 18.37 1.34 15.20
N GLU A 215 17.67 0.29 14.76
CA GLU A 215 18.23 -0.74 13.88
C GLU A 215 18.51 -0.22 12.47
N PHE A 216 17.67 0.66 11.92
CA PHE A 216 17.96 1.35 10.66
C PHE A 216 19.22 2.23 10.77
N GLU A 217 19.38 2.97 11.88
CA GLU A 217 20.61 3.74 12.14
C GLU A 217 21.85 2.84 12.21
N ARG A 218 21.76 1.68 12.88
CA ARG A 218 22.85 0.67 12.92
C ARG A 218 23.16 0.08 11.55
N ALA A 219 22.15 -0.08 10.71
CA ALA A 219 22.32 -0.53 9.32
C ALA A 219 22.89 0.55 8.40
N GLY A 220 22.98 1.80 8.85
CA GLY A 220 23.34 2.96 8.01
C GLY A 220 22.22 3.38 7.05
N ASP A 221 20.99 2.92 7.27
CA ASP A 221 19.81 3.27 6.46
C ASP A 221 19.11 4.51 7.06
N SER A 222 19.64 5.68 6.74
CA SER A 222 19.06 6.95 7.20
C SER A 222 17.65 7.20 6.65
N GLU A 223 17.31 6.68 5.46
CA GLU A 223 15.96 6.79 4.89
C GLU A 223 14.96 5.94 5.68
N GLY A 224 15.34 4.71 6.04
CA GLY A 224 14.56 3.84 6.91
C GLY A 224 14.31 4.46 8.29
N ALA A 225 15.34 5.06 8.90
CA ALA A 225 15.23 5.70 10.20
C ALA A 225 14.24 6.88 10.20
N HIS A 226 14.33 7.79 9.21
CA HIS A 226 13.41 8.93 9.11
C HIS A 226 12.01 8.52 8.63
N THR A 227 11.89 7.41 7.90
CA THR A 227 10.58 6.80 7.63
C THR A 227 9.95 6.27 8.93
N ALA A 228 10.74 5.70 9.85
CA ALA A 228 10.25 5.33 11.17
C ALA A 228 9.83 6.58 11.99
N ASP A 229 10.56 7.70 11.87
CA ASP A 229 10.18 8.97 12.50
C ASP A 229 8.80 9.46 12.03
N LEU A 230 8.47 9.37 10.73
CA LEU A 230 7.12 9.70 10.23
C LEU A 230 6.02 8.83 10.87
N ASN A 231 6.28 7.53 11.04
CA ASN A 231 5.31 6.63 11.67
C ASN A 231 5.17 6.91 13.17
N ILE A 232 6.27 7.24 13.86
CA ILE A 232 6.26 7.65 15.26
C ILE A 232 5.47 8.96 15.42
N ALA A 233 5.70 9.94 14.54
CA ALA A 233 4.94 11.19 14.53
C ALA A 233 3.44 10.91 14.40
N TYR A 234 3.05 10.12 13.39
CA TYR A 234 1.66 9.71 13.18
C TYR A 234 1.04 9.07 14.44
N LEU A 235 1.75 8.19 15.14
CA LEU A 235 1.25 7.65 16.40
C LEU A 235 1.09 8.73 17.50
N TYR A 236 2.02 9.68 17.60
CA TYR A 236 1.91 10.78 18.54
C TYR A 236 0.73 11.70 18.29
N SER A 237 0.34 11.91 17.03
CA SER A 237 -0.88 12.68 16.73
C SER A 237 -2.13 11.96 17.21
N TYR A 238 -2.23 10.64 17.01
CA TYR A 238 -3.35 9.83 17.47
C TYR A 238 -3.51 9.83 19.00
N ILE A 239 -2.40 9.80 19.75
CA ILE A 239 -2.45 9.87 21.23
C ILE A 239 -2.47 11.32 21.78
N GLY A 240 -2.62 12.33 20.90
CA GLY A 240 -2.76 13.73 21.29
C GLY A 240 -1.48 14.40 21.82
N LYS A 241 -0.30 13.83 21.56
CA LYS A 241 1.00 14.40 21.95
C LYS A 241 1.56 15.26 20.81
N ILE A 242 0.90 16.39 20.57
CA ILE A 242 1.16 17.27 19.41
C ILE A 242 2.60 17.80 19.37
N ASP A 243 3.20 18.16 20.52
CA ASP A 243 4.61 18.61 20.55
C ASP A 243 5.57 17.54 20.02
N LYS A 244 5.33 16.28 20.40
CA LYS A 244 6.13 15.14 19.92
C LYS A 244 5.84 14.80 18.47
N PHE A 245 4.60 14.98 18.00
CA PHE A 245 4.31 14.88 16.57
C PHE A 245 5.23 15.81 15.78
N TYR A 246 5.30 17.10 16.12
CA TYR A 246 6.14 18.07 15.40
C TYR A 246 7.64 17.77 15.53
N GLU A 247 8.10 17.31 16.70
CA GLU A 247 9.51 16.92 16.90
C GLU A 247 9.97 15.82 15.92
N TYR A 248 9.13 14.81 15.69
CA TYR A 248 9.46 13.69 14.80
C TYR A 248 9.13 14.00 13.34
N ASN A 249 8.01 14.68 13.07
CA ASN A 249 7.58 15.02 11.70
C ASN A 249 8.58 15.99 11.04
N ASN A 250 8.98 17.06 11.73
CA ASN A 250 9.88 18.06 11.17
C ASN A 250 11.27 17.50 10.92
N ARG A 251 11.76 16.62 11.80
CA ARG A 251 13.04 15.92 11.63
C ARG A 251 13.04 15.06 10.36
N ALA A 252 11.96 14.31 10.14
CA ALA A 252 11.83 13.51 8.92
C ALA A 252 11.66 14.38 7.68
N GLU A 253 10.85 15.44 7.76
CA GLU A 253 10.65 16.37 6.65
C GLU A 253 11.95 17.06 6.22
N GLU A 254 12.75 17.54 7.18
CA GLU A 254 14.06 18.17 6.94
C GLU A 254 15.00 17.20 6.21
N TYR A 255 15.11 15.95 6.70
CA TYR A 255 15.89 14.92 6.02
C TYR A 255 15.41 14.65 4.59
N PHE A 256 14.10 14.53 4.37
CA PHE A 256 13.56 14.23 3.04
C PHE A 256 13.63 15.43 2.08
N LEU A 257 13.64 16.65 2.60
CA LEU A 257 13.95 17.85 1.84
C LEU A 257 15.41 17.86 1.40
N GLU A 258 16.35 17.61 2.31
CA GLU A 258 17.79 17.61 2.02
C GLU A 258 18.20 16.50 1.03
N THR A 259 17.54 15.34 1.11
CA THR A 259 17.81 14.19 0.23
C THR A 259 17.02 14.21 -1.08
N GLY A 260 16.09 15.15 -1.26
CA GLY A 260 15.26 15.25 -2.45
C GLY A 260 14.20 14.15 -2.60
N ASN A 261 13.84 13.46 -1.50
CA ASN A 261 12.78 12.46 -1.50
C ASN A 261 11.41 13.13 -1.32
N GLU A 262 10.92 13.74 -2.40
CA GLU A 262 9.66 14.51 -2.39
C GLU A 262 8.44 13.65 -2.01
N GLU A 263 8.44 12.35 -2.30
CA GLU A 263 7.33 11.47 -1.92
C GLU A 263 7.20 11.36 -0.38
N ARG A 264 8.32 11.13 0.30
CA ARG A 264 8.34 11.04 1.77
C ARG A 264 8.17 12.39 2.44
N ARG A 265 8.73 13.46 1.85
CA ARG A 265 8.48 14.83 2.29
C ARG A 265 6.99 15.16 2.24
N LEU A 266 6.31 14.80 1.14
CA LEU A 266 4.88 15.02 0.96
C LEU A 266 4.04 14.28 2.02
N GLN A 267 4.46 13.09 2.44
CA GLN A 267 3.83 12.39 3.56
C GLN A 267 3.89 13.21 4.86
N ALA A 268 5.03 13.83 5.18
CA ALA A 268 5.20 14.69 6.36
C ALA A 268 4.27 15.92 6.30
N ILE A 269 4.18 16.57 5.13
CA ILE A 269 3.34 17.74 4.87
C ILE A 269 1.86 17.39 5.05
N ILE A 270 1.41 16.26 4.50
CA ILE A 270 0.01 15.81 4.62
C ILE A 270 -0.33 15.41 6.05
N ASN A 271 0.60 14.79 6.77
CA ASN A 271 0.45 14.49 8.20
C ASN A 271 0.25 15.78 9.00
N GLU A 272 1.05 16.83 8.73
CA GLU A 272 0.86 18.13 9.39
C GLU A 272 -0.52 18.71 9.08
N ALA A 273 -0.96 18.70 7.82
CA ALA A 273 -2.28 19.21 7.47
C ALA A 273 -3.40 18.51 8.27
N SER A 274 -3.32 17.19 8.44
CA SER A 274 -4.27 16.43 9.25
C SER A 274 -4.26 16.86 10.72
N VAL A 275 -3.07 17.06 11.31
CA VAL A 275 -2.93 17.57 12.69
C VAL A 275 -3.47 18.98 12.84
N ARG A 276 -3.22 19.87 11.87
CA ARG A 276 -3.78 21.24 11.86
C ARG A 276 -5.31 21.22 11.86
N ILE A 277 -5.93 20.34 11.07
CA ILE A 277 -7.40 20.15 11.08
C ILE A 277 -7.86 19.65 12.46
N SER A 278 -7.15 18.69 13.07
CA SER A 278 -7.58 18.11 14.34
C SER A 278 -7.54 19.12 15.50
N VAL A 279 -6.60 20.06 15.48
CA VAL A 279 -6.49 21.14 16.49
C VAL A 279 -7.32 22.39 16.15
N GLY A 280 -7.91 22.46 14.95
CA GLY A 280 -8.79 23.56 14.52
C GLY A 280 -8.10 24.67 13.73
N ASP A 281 -6.84 24.50 13.35
CA ASP A 281 -6.05 25.43 12.54
C ASP A 281 -6.38 25.29 11.04
N TYR A 282 -7.66 25.42 10.67
CA TYR A 282 -8.15 25.07 9.33
C TYR A 282 -7.55 25.93 8.20
N GLU A 283 -7.25 27.21 8.47
CA GLU A 283 -6.63 28.09 7.47
C GLU A 283 -5.16 27.71 7.20
N ILE A 284 -4.44 27.28 8.24
CA ILE A 284 -3.07 26.76 8.07
C ILE A 284 -3.13 25.43 7.31
N ALA A 285 -4.01 24.52 7.72
CA ALA A 285 -4.23 23.25 7.03
C ALA A 285 -4.54 23.45 5.54
N ARG A 286 -5.39 24.42 5.21
CA ARG A 286 -5.73 24.78 3.83
C ARG A 286 -4.50 25.18 3.02
N SER A 287 -3.66 26.06 3.56
CA SER A 287 -2.42 26.49 2.89
C SER A 287 -1.51 25.30 2.61
N ILE A 288 -1.32 24.44 3.61
CA ILE A 288 -0.50 23.22 3.50
C ILE A 288 -1.08 22.27 2.45
N CYS A 289 -2.40 22.05 2.43
CA CYS A 289 -3.05 21.16 1.46
C CYS A 289 -2.91 21.66 0.02
N LEU A 290 -3.01 22.97 -0.21
CA LEU A 290 -2.83 23.55 -1.55
C LEU A 290 -1.40 23.35 -2.05
N GLU A 291 -0.40 23.50 -1.17
CA GLU A 291 0.99 23.19 -1.49
C GLU A 291 1.18 21.69 -1.77
N ALA A 292 0.64 20.82 -0.92
CA ALA A 292 0.71 19.37 -1.08
C ALA A 292 0.08 18.91 -2.41
N ILE A 293 -1.05 19.48 -2.81
CA ILE A 293 -1.68 19.22 -4.12
C ILE A 293 -0.73 19.62 -5.26
N ARG A 294 -0.09 20.79 -5.19
CA ARG A 294 0.87 21.21 -6.22
C ARG A 294 2.05 20.23 -6.32
N ILE A 295 2.69 19.91 -5.19
CA ILE A 295 3.82 18.96 -5.15
C ILE A 295 3.39 17.59 -5.69
N SER A 296 2.23 17.07 -5.26
CA SER A 296 1.72 15.77 -5.70
C SER A 296 1.51 15.69 -7.22
N ARG A 297 1.10 16.79 -7.85
CA ARG A 297 0.95 16.90 -9.31
C ARG A 297 2.29 16.96 -10.02
N ASP A 298 3.24 17.72 -9.47
CA ASP A 298 4.59 17.86 -10.01
C ASP A 298 5.31 16.50 -10.04
N ILE A 299 5.09 15.65 -9.03
CA ILE A 299 5.65 14.28 -8.98
C ILE A 299 4.74 13.20 -9.62
N GLY A 300 3.56 13.57 -10.12
CA GLY A 300 2.61 12.65 -10.75
C GLY A 300 1.96 11.62 -9.80
N ASN A 301 1.94 11.88 -8.50
CA ASN A 301 1.38 10.96 -7.51
C ASN A 301 -0.09 11.30 -7.17
N ILE A 302 -1.00 10.72 -7.95
CA ILE A 302 -2.46 10.93 -7.79
C ILE A 302 -2.98 10.51 -6.41
N ARG A 303 -2.35 9.53 -5.76
CA ARG A 303 -2.79 9.06 -4.43
C ARG A 303 -2.59 10.16 -3.39
N TRP A 304 -1.42 10.79 -3.39
CA TRP A 304 -1.14 11.92 -2.50
C TRP A 304 -1.96 13.16 -2.84
N GLU A 305 -2.27 13.37 -4.12
CA GLU A 305 -3.19 14.44 -4.51
C GLU A 305 -4.58 14.24 -3.88
N ILE A 306 -5.13 13.03 -3.96
CA ILE A 306 -6.45 12.70 -3.40
C ILE A 306 -6.45 12.84 -1.87
N LEU A 307 -5.41 12.37 -1.18
CA LEU A 307 -5.29 12.54 0.27
C LEU A 307 -5.21 14.02 0.68
N SER A 308 -4.49 14.83 -0.08
CA SER A 308 -4.42 16.28 0.16
C SER A 308 -5.77 16.96 -0.08
N LYS A 309 -6.54 16.50 -1.09
CA LYS A 309 -7.90 16.99 -1.35
C LYS A 309 -8.89 16.63 -0.25
N VAL A 310 -8.76 15.46 0.39
CA VAL A 310 -9.56 15.08 1.57
C VAL A 310 -9.40 16.12 2.68
N ASN A 311 -8.15 16.40 3.07
CA ASN A 311 -7.84 17.39 4.12
C ASN A 311 -8.27 18.81 3.71
N LEU A 312 -8.17 19.16 2.42
CA LEU A 312 -8.67 20.43 1.91
C LEU A 312 -10.20 20.53 2.00
N ALA A 313 -10.92 19.46 1.69
CA ALA A 313 -12.38 19.40 1.80
C ALA A 313 -12.84 19.58 3.26
N HIS A 314 -12.20 18.90 4.21
CA HIS A 314 -12.40 19.14 5.65
C HIS A 314 -12.20 20.61 6.01
N SER A 315 -11.08 21.18 5.57
CA SER A 315 -10.75 22.58 5.85
C SER A 315 -11.82 23.53 5.33
N TYR A 316 -12.29 23.36 4.09
CA TYR A 316 -13.37 24.19 3.53
C TYR A 316 -14.70 24.04 4.26
N ILE A 317 -15.06 22.83 4.68
CA ILE A 317 -16.29 22.62 5.46
C ILE A 317 -16.15 23.31 6.82
N PHE A 318 -15.08 23.09 7.57
CA PHE A 318 -14.96 23.65 8.91
C PHE A 318 -14.78 25.17 8.96
N THR A 319 -14.36 25.80 7.87
CA THR A 319 -14.33 27.27 7.73
C THR A 319 -15.64 27.88 7.19
N GLY A 320 -16.67 27.07 6.92
CA GLY A 320 -17.95 27.58 6.42
C GLY A 320 -17.99 27.86 4.91
N GLU A 321 -17.11 27.24 4.12
CA GLU A 321 -17.03 27.38 2.67
C GLU A 321 -17.36 26.06 1.92
N PRO A 322 -18.45 25.35 2.24
CA PRO A 322 -18.70 23.99 1.74
C PRO A 322 -18.90 23.91 0.22
N GLY A 323 -19.30 25.02 -0.43
CA GLY A 323 -19.38 25.09 -1.89
C GLY A 323 -18.05 24.80 -2.59
N LYS A 324 -16.92 25.14 -1.96
CA LYS A 324 -15.57 24.81 -2.48
C LYS A 324 -15.17 23.36 -2.26
N ALA A 325 -15.81 22.67 -1.30
CA ALA A 325 -15.54 21.26 -1.01
C ALA A 325 -16.28 20.31 -1.96
N LEU A 326 -17.41 20.73 -2.53
CA LEU A 326 -18.31 19.83 -3.30
C LEU A 326 -17.60 19.13 -4.46
N ASP A 327 -16.85 19.87 -5.29
CA ASP A 327 -16.16 19.29 -6.43
C ASP A 327 -15.00 18.37 -5.99
N LEU A 328 -14.30 18.73 -4.91
CA LEU A 328 -13.29 17.87 -4.31
C LEU A 328 -13.88 16.53 -3.86
N ILE A 329 -15.03 16.56 -3.17
CA ILE A 329 -15.70 15.35 -2.67
C ILE A 329 -16.11 14.43 -3.83
N ARG A 330 -16.57 14.99 -4.95
CA ARG A 330 -16.90 14.22 -6.16
C ARG A 330 -15.68 13.52 -6.74
N GLU A 331 -14.58 14.25 -6.93
CA GLU A 331 -13.32 13.69 -7.44
C GLU A 331 -12.77 12.58 -6.53
N ILE A 332 -12.81 12.79 -5.20
CA ILE A 332 -12.40 11.81 -4.20
C ILE A 332 -13.25 10.53 -4.31
N GLY A 333 -14.57 10.67 -4.39
CA GLY A 333 -15.49 9.55 -4.51
C GLY A 333 -15.31 8.76 -5.80
N GLU A 334 -15.10 9.44 -6.93
CA GLU A 334 -14.82 8.81 -8.23
C GLU A 334 -13.51 8.01 -8.20
N TYR A 335 -12.45 8.60 -7.62
CA TYR A 335 -11.16 7.93 -7.48
C TYR A 335 -11.28 6.65 -6.64
N TYR A 336 -11.87 6.73 -5.45
CA TYR A 336 -11.95 5.56 -4.57
C TYR A 336 -12.89 4.49 -5.12
N ARG A 337 -13.99 4.88 -5.78
CA ARG A 337 -14.89 3.94 -6.45
C ARG A 337 -14.19 3.20 -7.60
N LYS A 338 -13.45 3.93 -8.45
CA LYS A 338 -12.70 3.34 -9.57
C LYS A 338 -11.62 2.35 -9.11
N ASN A 339 -11.00 2.64 -7.96
CA ASN A 339 -9.93 1.82 -7.39
C ASN A 339 -10.42 0.77 -6.37
N LEU A 340 -11.75 0.58 -6.23
CA LEU A 340 -12.35 -0.38 -5.28
C LEU A 340 -11.82 -0.22 -3.84
N ASN A 341 -11.50 1.01 -3.43
CA ASN A 341 -10.91 1.30 -2.13
C ASN A 341 -12.02 1.58 -1.11
N PHE A 342 -12.33 0.58 -0.27
CA PHE A 342 -13.41 0.68 0.71
C PHE A 342 -13.11 1.65 1.87
N GLU A 343 -11.85 1.79 2.28
CA GLU A 343 -11.44 2.77 3.30
C GLU A 343 -11.66 4.20 2.77
N GLY A 344 -11.23 4.46 1.54
CA GLY A 344 -11.47 5.74 0.88
C GLY A 344 -12.95 6.01 0.60
N MET A 345 -13.75 4.97 0.31
CA MET A 345 -15.20 5.11 0.23
C MET A 345 -15.83 5.48 1.57
N ALA A 346 -15.31 4.99 2.69
CA ALA A 346 -15.76 5.43 4.02
C ALA A 346 -15.44 6.92 4.25
N ILE A 347 -14.23 7.37 3.88
CA ILE A 347 -13.87 8.80 3.93
C ILE A 347 -14.80 9.64 3.03
N TYR A 348 -15.15 9.15 1.85
CA TYR A 348 -16.11 9.82 0.97
C TYR A 348 -17.51 9.96 1.62
N GLU A 349 -18.02 8.91 2.26
CA GLU A 349 -19.31 8.95 2.95
C GLU A 349 -19.28 9.92 4.13
N GLU A 350 -18.18 9.93 4.89
CA GLU A 350 -17.95 10.92 5.95
C GLU A 350 -17.96 12.35 5.40
N LEU A 351 -17.13 12.68 4.42
CA LEU A 351 -17.07 14.01 3.81
C LEU A 351 -18.44 14.44 3.25
N SER A 352 -19.18 13.51 2.65
CA SER A 352 -20.53 13.76 2.15
C SER A 352 -21.49 14.08 3.28
N ALA A 353 -21.42 13.36 4.41
CA ALA A 353 -22.20 13.69 5.59
C ALA A 353 -21.86 15.08 6.15
N LEU A 354 -20.58 15.42 6.26
CA LEU A 354 -20.12 16.73 6.69
C LEU A 354 -20.63 17.86 5.79
N TYR A 355 -20.56 17.64 4.46
CA TYR A 355 -21.11 18.58 3.49
C TYR A 355 -22.62 18.73 3.68
N MET A 356 -23.39 17.65 3.82
CA MET A 356 -24.84 17.73 4.02
C MET A 356 -25.22 18.45 5.33
N ILE A 357 -24.45 18.27 6.41
CA ILE A 357 -24.60 19.04 7.64
C ILE A 357 -24.40 20.53 7.38
N SER A 358 -23.35 20.89 6.63
CA SER A 358 -23.00 22.28 6.35
C SER A 358 -24.01 23.06 5.51
N VAL A 359 -24.85 22.36 4.74
CA VAL A 359 -25.89 22.95 3.88
C VAL A 359 -27.31 22.73 4.40
N ASP A 360 -27.44 22.44 5.69
CA ASP A 360 -28.72 22.26 6.39
C ASP A 360 -29.58 21.09 5.87
N ARG A 361 -28.93 19.99 5.46
CA ARG A 361 -29.57 18.77 4.93
C ARG A 361 -29.32 17.55 5.83
N LEU A 362 -29.78 17.64 7.07
CA LEU A 362 -29.55 16.61 8.09
C LEU A 362 -30.18 15.25 7.73
N ASP A 363 -31.26 15.24 6.94
CA ASP A 363 -31.88 14.03 6.38
C ASP A 363 -30.88 13.23 5.54
N LEU A 364 -30.24 13.89 4.58
CA LEU A 364 -29.23 13.27 3.70
C LEU A 364 -27.93 12.95 4.46
N ALA A 365 -27.54 13.79 5.41
CA ALA A 365 -26.39 13.49 6.26
C ALA A 365 -26.56 12.15 7.00
N LYS A 366 -27.76 11.86 7.52
CA LYS A 366 -28.07 10.59 8.20
C LYS A 366 -27.98 9.38 7.26
N GLU A 367 -28.33 9.55 5.98
CA GLU A 367 -28.17 8.48 4.99
C GLU A 367 -26.68 8.14 4.76
N HIS A 368 -25.84 9.16 4.59
CA HIS A 368 -24.39 8.99 4.46
C HIS A 368 -23.76 8.38 5.70
N ILE A 369 -24.13 8.83 6.91
CA ILE A 369 -23.67 8.24 8.18
C ILE A 369 -24.08 6.76 8.26
N SER A 370 -25.30 6.41 7.88
CA SER A 370 -25.75 5.00 7.87
C SER A 370 -25.03 4.15 6.82
N SER A 371 -24.65 4.74 5.69
CA SER A 371 -23.81 4.08 4.67
C SER A 371 -22.42 3.80 5.21
N LEU A 372 -21.79 4.82 5.82
CA LEU A 372 -20.50 4.74 6.50
C LEU A 372 -20.49 3.67 7.59
N GLU A 373 -21.45 3.68 8.52
CA GLU A 373 -21.57 2.72 9.62
C GLU A 373 -21.61 1.28 9.08
N ARG A 374 -22.52 0.99 8.13
CA ARG A 374 -22.64 -0.34 7.52
C ARG A 374 -21.35 -0.79 6.82
N LEU A 375 -20.67 0.13 6.13
CA LEU A 375 -19.44 -0.17 5.43
C LEU A 375 -18.31 -0.50 6.41
N CYS A 376 -18.13 0.33 7.45
CA CYS A 376 -17.13 0.14 8.47
C CYS A 376 -17.38 -1.13 9.30
N GLU A 377 -18.61 -1.41 9.71
CA GLU A 377 -18.97 -2.64 10.43
C GLU A 377 -18.66 -3.89 9.60
N LYS A 378 -19.11 -3.93 8.34
CA LYS A 378 -18.90 -5.07 7.43
C LYS A 378 -17.41 -5.36 7.20
N ARG A 379 -16.58 -4.32 7.21
CA ARG A 379 -15.14 -4.40 6.93
C ARG A 379 -14.26 -4.33 8.20
N ARG A 380 -14.86 -4.20 9.39
CA ARG A 380 -14.18 -4.03 10.68
C ARG A 380 -13.23 -2.83 10.72
N MET A 381 -13.65 -1.69 10.16
CA MET A 381 -12.88 -0.44 10.09
C MET A 381 -13.21 0.49 11.28
N GLY A 382 -12.94 0.01 12.49
CA GLY A 382 -13.26 0.74 13.74
C GLY A 382 -12.60 2.11 13.84
N ALA A 383 -11.30 2.18 13.55
CA ALA A 383 -10.53 3.42 13.56
C ALA A 383 -11.13 4.51 12.66
N ILE A 384 -11.45 4.16 11.40
CA ILE A 384 -12.03 5.10 10.43
C ILE A 384 -13.39 5.60 10.92
N LEU A 385 -14.22 4.69 11.46
CA LEU A 385 -15.55 5.07 11.97
C LEU A 385 -15.44 6.03 13.17
N ARG A 386 -14.49 5.79 14.07
CA ARG A 386 -14.20 6.68 15.21
C ARG A 386 -13.78 8.07 14.73
N ASP A 387 -12.80 8.13 13.83
CA ASP A 387 -12.27 9.40 13.32
C ASP A 387 -13.38 10.19 12.59
N ALA A 388 -14.21 9.49 11.79
CA ALA A 388 -15.37 10.07 11.13
C ALA A 388 -16.39 10.66 12.12
N TYR A 389 -16.72 9.96 13.20
CA TYR A 389 -17.61 10.49 14.24
C TYR A 389 -17.05 11.73 14.93
N ALA A 390 -15.72 11.81 15.12
CA ALA A 390 -15.09 13.01 15.68
C ALA A 390 -15.30 14.23 14.76
N TYR A 391 -15.10 14.06 13.44
CA TYR A 391 -15.36 15.12 12.46
C TYR A 391 -16.84 15.50 12.39
N ILE A 392 -17.75 14.52 12.37
CA ILE A 392 -19.19 14.76 12.32
C ILE A 392 -19.67 15.52 13.56
N THR A 393 -19.22 15.12 14.75
CA THR A 393 -19.55 15.80 16.01
C THR A 393 -19.08 17.26 15.99
N ARG A 394 -17.87 17.49 15.49
CA ARG A 394 -17.31 18.84 15.34
C ARG A 394 -18.09 19.68 14.33
N ALA A 395 -18.48 19.13 13.18
CA ALA A 395 -19.30 19.84 12.20
C ALA A 395 -20.66 20.23 12.79
N LEU A 396 -21.36 19.31 13.46
CA LEU A 396 -22.65 19.61 14.09
C LEU A 396 -22.54 20.75 15.12
N SER A 397 -21.45 20.80 15.87
CA SER A 397 -21.16 21.91 16.79
C SER A 397 -20.93 23.23 16.07
N ILE A 398 -20.14 23.25 14.99
CA ILE A 398 -19.84 24.47 14.21
C ILE A 398 -21.11 25.03 13.56
N TYR A 399 -21.96 24.17 13.02
CA TYR A 399 -23.21 24.55 12.36
C TYR A 399 -24.41 24.71 13.31
N ASN A 400 -24.15 24.79 14.63
CA ASN A 400 -25.14 25.09 15.68
C ASN A 400 -26.37 24.17 15.71
N TYR A 401 -26.23 22.91 15.28
CA TYR A 401 -27.24 21.91 15.59
C TYR A 401 -27.23 21.67 17.10
N LYS A 402 -28.39 21.72 17.77
CA LYS A 402 -28.50 21.49 19.23
C LYS A 402 -29.48 20.37 19.58
N ASP A 403 -29.91 19.63 18.56
CA ASP A 403 -30.90 18.57 18.70
C ASP A 403 -30.28 17.28 19.26
N ASN A 404 -31.12 16.31 19.67
CA ASN A 404 -30.71 15.01 20.20
C ASN A 404 -29.74 14.23 19.29
N THR A 405 -29.63 14.61 18.01
CA THR A 405 -28.69 14.00 17.04
C THR A 405 -27.23 14.15 17.46
N ILE A 406 -26.81 15.29 18.05
CA ILE A 406 -25.44 15.43 18.58
C ILE A 406 -25.21 14.47 19.74
N LEU A 407 -26.14 14.43 20.69
CA LEU A 407 -26.05 13.56 21.85
C LEU A 407 -26.06 12.08 21.45
N GLU A 408 -26.85 11.70 20.44
CA GLU A 408 -26.90 10.35 19.91
C GLU A 408 -25.57 9.95 19.25
N LEU A 409 -24.99 10.81 18.41
CA LEU A 409 -23.71 10.57 17.75
C LEU A 409 -22.54 10.58 18.73
N GLN A 410 -22.53 11.49 19.70
CA GLN A 410 -21.58 11.47 20.81
C GLN A 410 -21.71 10.18 21.62
N SER A 411 -22.94 9.72 21.88
CA SER A 411 -23.17 8.44 22.57
C SER A 411 -22.74 7.24 21.74
N LYS A 412 -22.88 7.28 20.41
CA LYS A 412 -22.35 6.26 19.50
C LYS A 412 -20.83 6.27 19.46
N PHE A 413 -20.22 7.45 19.37
CA PHE A 413 -18.77 7.65 19.45
C PHE A 413 -18.20 7.13 20.77
N ILE A 414 -18.79 7.51 21.90
CA ILE A 414 -18.39 7.03 23.23
C ILE A 414 -18.59 5.52 23.34
N ARG A 415 -19.71 4.95 22.86
CA ARG A 415 -19.91 3.50 22.85
C ARG A 415 -18.84 2.79 22.03
N ASN A 416 -18.53 3.29 20.83
CA ASN A 416 -17.50 2.72 19.97
C ASN A 416 -16.12 2.77 20.66
N LEU A 417 -15.78 3.91 21.29
CA LEU A 417 -14.58 4.05 22.13
C LEU A 417 -14.58 3.06 23.31
N THR A 418 -15.70 2.87 23.98
CA THR A 418 -15.82 2.04 25.19
C THR A 418 -15.76 0.54 24.85
N GLU A 419 -16.35 0.14 23.72
CA GLU A 419 -16.33 -1.24 23.22
C GLU A 419 -14.93 -1.64 22.71
N GLN A 420 -14.17 -0.69 22.17
CA GLN A 420 -12.80 -0.92 21.67
C GLN A 420 -11.72 -0.74 22.74
N PHE A 421 -11.92 0.16 23.70
CA PHE A 421 -11.00 0.46 24.80
C PHE A 421 -11.74 0.41 26.14
N PRO A 422 -11.95 -0.80 26.71
CA PRO A 422 -12.63 -0.95 27.99
C PRO A 422 -11.94 -0.19 29.13
N GLU A 423 -10.61 0.01 29.03
CA GLU A 423 -9.81 0.80 29.96
C GLU A 423 -10.13 2.31 29.98
N LEU A 424 -10.69 2.87 28.91
CA LEU A 424 -11.14 4.27 28.86
C LEU A 424 -12.53 4.47 29.50
N SER A 425 -13.19 3.38 29.92
CA SER A 425 -14.51 3.42 30.60
C SER A 425 -14.45 3.78 32.09
N ARG A 426 -13.24 3.88 32.66
CA ARG A 426 -12.97 4.26 34.05
C ARG A 426 -12.43 5.67 34.13
#